data_AF-A0A239ENM0-F1
#
_entry.id   AF-A0A239ENM0-F1
#
_cell.length_a   1.000
_cell.length_b   1.000
_cell.length_c   1.000
_cell.angle_alpha   90.00
_cell.angle_beta   90.00
_cell.angle_gamma   90.00
#
_symmetry.space_group_name_H-M   'P 1'
#
loop_
_entity.id
_entity.type
_entity.pdbx_description
1 polymer ?
#
loop_
_entity_poly.entity_id
_entity_poly.type
_entity_poly.pdbx_seq_one_letter_code
_entity_poly.pdbx_strand_id
1 'polypeptide(L)'
;MPTKIEKDATTGQDTTGHEWDGIKELNTPLPKWWLYTFYFCIVWGIAYTVLYPSWPTLSQHFSGTSGWSRRGELAETLAAQKAAQADTRAKIVATPIEEIRKDPALMGYVQAAGRVAFADNCAGCHGAGGAGAVGFPTLADDDWIWGGKPEDILQTITYGIRNANENSRISDMPRFGADGLLTKEQIGDVADYVLSLSGTAADPAVLERGATVFAENCAACHGEKGEGMHEMGAPRLSDGIWLYGGDRKTVVETITYARKGSMPAWIERLDPATVKVLATYVHALGGGQ
;
A
#
# COMPACT_ATOMS: atom_id res chain seq x y z
N MET A 1 -1.68 -17.31 -66.25
CA MET A 1 -0.61 -18.27 -66.62
C MET A 1 0.71 -17.56 -66.37
N PRO A 2 1.75 -18.23 -65.83
CA PRO A 2 3.06 -17.62 -65.67
C PRO A 2 3.51 -17.05 -67.01
N THR A 3 3.84 -15.77 -67.03
CA THR A 3 4.03 -15.01 -68.27
C THR A 3 5.43 -15.22 -68.86
N LYS A 4 6.45 -15.50 -68.02
CA LYS A 4 7.80 -15.88 -68.47
C LYS A 4 8.69 -16.39 -67.32
N ILE A 5 9.10 -17.65 -67.35
CA ILE A 5 10.16 -18.17 -66.46
C ILE A 5 11.49 -17.66 -67.00
N GLU A 6 12.25 -16.94 -66.17
CA GLU A 6 13.53 -16.34 -66.53
C GLU A 6 14.63 -16.91 -65.62
N LYS A 7 15.84 -17.06 -66.15
CA LYS A 7 17.00 -17.46 -65.36
C LYS A 7 17.69 -16.21 -64.83
N ASP A 8 17.76 -16.05 -63.52
CA ASP A 8 18.40 -14.90 -62.89
C ASP A 8 19.91 -14.90 -63.13
N ALA A 9 20.45 -13.76 -63.57
CA ALA A 9 21.85 -13.65 -63.96
C ALA A 9 22.82 -13.67 -62.78
N THR A 10 22.34 -13.32 -61.57
CA THR A 10 23.18 -13.20 -60.37
C THR A 10 23.28 -14.52 -59.61
N THR A 11 22.14 -15.19 -59.40
CA THR A 11 22.03 -16.43 -58.61
C THR A 11 22.03 -17.69 -59.48
N GLY A 12 21.76 -17.57 -60.79
CA GLY A 12 21.67 -18.68 -61.73
C GLY A 12 20.41 -19.54 -61.57
N GLN A 13 19.43 -19.09 -60.78
CA GLN A 13 18.21 -19.80 -60.43
C GLN A 13 17.02 -19.31 -61.27
N ASP A 14 16.03 -20.17 -61.47
CA ASP A 14 14.83 -19.83 -62.25
C ASP A 14 13.83 -19.03 -61.41
N THR A 15 13.13 -18.07 -62.03
CA THR A 15 12.03 -17.33 -61.39
C THR A 15 10.71 -18.11 -61.41
N THR A 16 9.76 -17.75 -60.55
CA THR A 16 8.42 -18.36 -60.47
C THR A 16 7.49 -18.00 -61.64
N GLY A 17 7.92 -17.13 -62.55
CA GLY A 17 7.21 -16.79 -63.78
C GLY A 17 6.12 -15.71 -63.64
N HIS A 18 6.00 -15.06 -62.47
CA HIS A 18 5.14 -13.90 -62.24
C HIS A 18 5.98 -12.71 -61.79
N GLU A 19 5.51 -11.51 -62.11
CA GLU A 19 6.11 -10.24 -61.69
C GLU A 19 5.05 -9.43 -60.95
N TRP A 20 5.44 -8.90 -59.79
CA TRP A 20 4.59 -8.10 -58.91
C TRP A 20 5.27 -6.77 -58.69
N ASP A 21 4.82 -5.73 -59.39
CA ASP A 21 5.34 -4.36 -59.25
C ASP A 21 6.88 -4.28 -59.38
N GLY A 22 7.42 -4.91 -60.43
CA GLY A 22 8.87 -4.99 -60.66
C GLY A 22 9.62 -6.04 -59.83
N ILE A 23 8.98 -6.70 -58.86
CA ILE A 23 9.58 -7.77 -58.04
C ILE A 23 9.26 -9.14 -58.63
N LYS A 24 10.28 -10.01 -58.72
CA LYS A 24 10.18 -11.39 -59.15
C LYS A 24 10.74 -12.32 -58.07
N GLU A 25 10.15 -13.49 -57.92
CA GLU A 25 10.56 -14.48 -56.91
C GLU A 25 11.43 -15.57 -57.53
N LEU A 26 12.52 -15.93 -56.86
CA LEU A 26 13.39 -17.05 -57.25
C LEU A 26 12.82 -18.37 -56.73
N ASN A 27 12.76 -19.39 -57.59
CA ASN A 27 12.37 -20.75 -57.23
C ASN A 27 13.58 -21.54 -56.71
N THR A 28 14.08 -21.14 -55.54
CA THR A 28 15.20 -21.81 -54.87
C THR A 28 14.73 -22.86 -53.87
N PRO A 29 15.44 -23.99 -53.72
CA PRO A 29 15.15 -24.91 -52.64
C PRO A 29 15.41 -24.24 -51.30
N LEU A 30 14.58 -24.56 -50.31
CA LEU A 30 14.76 -24.07 -48.94
C LEU A 30 16.16 -24.44 -48.43
N PRO A 31 16.86 -23.52 -47.72
CA PRO A 31 18.17 -23.83 -47.16
C PRO A 31 18.11 -25.04 -46.23
N LYS A 32 19.03 -26.00 -46.40
CA LYS A 32 19.03 -27.24 -45.61
C LYS A 32 19.11 -27.00 -44.11
N TRP A 33 19.90 -26.02 -43.67
CA TRP A 33 20.01 -25.65 -42.25
C TRP A 33 18.68 -25.12 -41.69
N TRP A 34 17.92 -24.38 -42.50
CA TRP A 34 16.59 -23.88 -42.14
C TRP A 34 15.63 -25.05 -41.97
N LEU A 35 15.64 -26.02 -42.90
CA LEU A 35 14.85 -27.24 -42.79
C LEU A 35 15.20 -28.06 -41.55
N TYR A 36 16.49 -28.27 -41.26
CA TYR A 36 16.92 -28.99 -40.05
C TYR A 36 16.44 -28.30 -38.78
N THR A 37 16.54 -26.98 -38.70
CA THR A 37 16.04 -26.20 -37.57
C THR A 37 14.52 -26.32 -37.46
N PHE A 38 13.80 -26.22 -38.57
CA PHE A 38 12.34 -26.35 -38.61
C PHE A 38 11.88 -27.73 -38.10
N TYR A 39 12.49 -28.81 -38.57
CA TYR A 39 12.18 -30.15 -38.09
C TYR A 39 12.60 -30.38 -36.64
N PHE A 40 13.72 -29.81 -36.19
CA PHE A 40 14.11 -29.84 -34.78
C PHE A 40 13.05 -29.19 -33.89
N CYS A 41 12.52 -28.02 -34.28
CA CYS A 41 11.43 -27.36 -33.54
C CYS A 41 10.19 -28.25 -33.44
N ILE A 42 9.84 -29.00 -34.50
CA ILE A 42 8.72 -29.95 -34.47
C ILE A 42 8.99 -31.07 -33.47
N VAL A 43 10.16 -31.71 -33.55
CA VAL A 43 10.54 -32.79 -32.63
C VAL A 43 10.57 -32.28 -31.18
N TRP A 44 11.13 -31.10 -30.96
CA TRP A 44 11.14 -30.45 -29.64
C TRP A 44 9.73 -30.14 -29.14
N GLY A 45 8.85 -29.63 -30.01
CA GLY A 45 7.45 -29.37 -29.68
C GLY A 45 6.72 -30.63 -29.22
N ILE A 46 6.90 -31.75 -29.94
CA ILE A 46 6.33 -33.05 -29.57
C ILE A 46 6.91 -33.55 -28.24
N ALA A 47 8.23 -33.45 -28.04
CA ALA A 47 8.84 -33.82 -26.78
C ALA A 47 8.29 -32.98 -25.61
N TYR A 48 8.12 -31.67 -25.81
CA TYR A 48 7.60 -30.75 -24.82
C TYR A 48 6.14 -31.05 -24.46
N THR A 49 5.28 -31.37 -25.44
CA THR A 49 3.87 -31.72 -25.16
C THR A 49 3.71 -33.04 -24.41
N VAL A 50 4.66 -33.97 -24.56
CA VAL A 50 4.70 -35.23 -23.79
C VAL A 50 5.20 -34.97 -22.36
N LEU A 51 6.20 -34.10 -22.18
CA LEU A 51 6.81 -33.84 -20.88
C LEU A 51 5.95 -32.94 -19.97
N TYR A 52 5.27 -31.94 -20.55
CA TYR A 52 4.60 -30.87 -19.81
C TYR A 52 3.08 -30.84 -20.02
N PRO A 53 2.33 -30.16 -19.13
CA PRO A 53 0.92 -29.87 -19.34
C PRO A 53 0.64 -29.20 -20.69
N SER A 54 -0.19 -29.82 -21.54
CA SER A 54 -0.30 -29.41 -22.96
C SER A 54 -1.74 -29.28 -23.46
N TRP A 55 -2.41 -30.37 -23.84
CA TRP A 55 -3.75 -30.32 -24.46
C TRP A 55 -4.89 -30.50 -23.45
N PRO A 56 -6.01 -29.79 -23.64
CA PRO A 56 -7.23 -30.02 -22.87
C PRO A 56 -7.89 -31.35 -23.27
N THR A 57 -8.49 -32.02 -22.30
CA THR A 57 -9.40 -33.16 -22.48
C THR A 57 -10.81 -32.71 -22.06
N LEU A 58 -11.82 -33.58 -22.22
CA LEU A 58 -13.23 -33.23 -21.92
C LEU A 58 -13.47 -32.74 -20.48
N SER A 59 -12.62 -33.13 -19.53
CA SER A 59 -12.73 -32.74 -18.12
C SER A 59 -11.43 -32.25 -17.48
N GLN A 60 -10.28 -32.41 -18.15
CA GLN A 60 -8.96 -32.10 -17.59
C GLN A 60 -8.00 -31.60 -18.69
N HIS A 61 -6.71 -31.74 -18.47
CA HIS A 61 -5.66 -31.58 -19.46
C HIS A 61 -4.68 -32.73 -19.30
N PHE A 62 -3.91 -33.04 -20.34
CA PHE A 62 -2.81 -33.96 -20.20
C PHE A 62 -1.72 -33.33 -19.34
N SER A 63 -1.39 -33.95 -18.22
CA SER A 63 -0.46 -33.43 -17.21
C SER A 63 1.02 -33.54 -17.60
N GLY A 64 1.33 -34.22 -18.70
CA GLY A 64 2.69 -34.60 -19.05
C GLY A 64 3.23 -35.76 -18.19
N THR A 65 4.43 -36.24 -18.52
CA THR A 65 5.11 -37.32 -17.78
C THR A 65 6.08 -36.82 -16.71
N SER A 66 6.44 -35.53 -16.73
CA SER A 66 7.38 -34.96 -15.76
C SER A 66 6.79 -34.72 -14.36
N GLY A 67 5.45 -34.67 -14.26
CA GLY A 67 4.75 -34.26 -13.04
C GLY A 67 4.85 -32.75 -12.73
N TRP A 68 5.52 -31.96 -13.57
CA TRP A 68 5.69 -30.53 -13.36
C TRP A 68 4.38 -29.77 -13.58
N SER A 69 4.14 -28.76 -12.75
CA SER A 69 3.14 -27.74 -13.02
C SER A 69 3.60 -26.39 -12.48
N ARG A 70 3.27 -25.30 -13.20
CA ARG A 70 3.60 -23.93 -12.76
C ARG A 70 3.06 -23.60 -11.37
N ARG A 71 1.87 -24.11 -11.03
CA ARG A 71 1.26 -23.92 -9.71
C ARG A 71 1.99 -24.75 -8.63
N GLY A 72 2.43 -25.97 -8.96
CA GLY A 72 3.23 -26.81 -8.07
C GLY A 72 4.59 -26.17 -7.77
N GLU A 73 5.31 -25.73 -8.81
CA GLU A 73 6.59 -25.04 -8.67
C GLU A 73 6.46 -23.75 -7.82
N LEU A 74 5.40 -22.97 -8.04
CA LEU A 74 5.12 -21.80 -7.22
C LEU A 74 4.87 -22.20 -5.75
N ALA A 75 4.08 -23.24 -5.51
CA ALA A 75 3.78 -23.71 -4.15
C ALA A 75 5.05 -24.19 -3.44
N GLU A 76 5.92 -24.95 -4.11
CA GLU A 76 7.21 -25.40 -3.58
C GLU A 76 8.14 -24.23 -3.30
N THR A 77 8.25 -23.27 -4.23
CA THR A 77 9.10 -22.08 -4.06
C THR A 77 8.63 -21.25 -2.87
N LEU A 78 7.32 -21.01 -2.74
CA LEU A 78 6.77 -20.27 -1.60
C LEU A 78 6.93 -21.04 -0.29
N ALA A 79 6.78 -22.36 -0.29
CA ALA A 79 6.99 -23.20 0.89
C ALA A 79 8.46 -23.15 1.35
N ALA A 80 9.41 -23.26 0.42
CA ALA A 80 10.84 -23.17 0.71
C ALA A 80 11.21 -21.79 1.28
N GLN A 81 10.69 -20.70 0.72
CA GLN A 81 10.91 -19.35 1.23
C GLN A 81 10.30 -19.14 2.62
N LYS A 82 9.08 -19.65 2.85
CA LYS A 82 8.45 -19.62 4.18
C LYS A 82 9.25 -20.40 5.20
N ALA A 83 9.73 -21.59 4.85
CA ALA A 83 10.57 -22.42 5.73
C ALA A 83 11.90 -21.72 6.06
N ALA A 84 12.55 -21.10 5.07
CA ALA A 84 13.81 -20.37 5.27
C ALA A 84 13.66 -19.17 6.22
N GLN A 85 12.48 -18.57 6.31
CA GLN A 85 12.20 -17.42 7.18
C GLN A 85 11.44 -17.78 8.47
N ALA A 86 11.07 -19.05 8.65
CA ALA A 86 10.14 -19.48 9.71
C ALA A 86 10.66 -19.11 11.10
N ASP A 87 11.93 -19.41 11.39
CA ASP A 87 12.54 -19.16 12.70
C ASP A 87 12.61 -17.66 13.02
N THR A 88 13.05 -16.84 12.06
CA THR A 88 13.11 -15.38 12.23
C THR A 88 11.72 -14.80 12.44
N ARG A 89 10.74 -15.21 11.64
CA ARG A 89 9.35 -14.74 11.77
C ARG A 89 8.72 -15.17 13.10
N ALA A 90 8.97 -16.40 13.54
CA ALA A 90 8.52 -16.87 14.85
C ALA A 90 9.15 -16.06 16.00
N LYS A 91 10.45 -15.75 15.92
CA LYS A 91 11.13 -14.87 16.89
C LYS A 91 10.52 -13.48 16.92
N ILE A 92 10.22 -12.87 15.76
CA ILE A 92 9.54 -11.57 15.69
C ILE A 92 8.18 -11.64 16.41
N VAL A 93 7.37 -12.66 16.13
CA VAL A 93 6.06 -12.80 16.77
C VAL A 93 6.17 -12.95 18.29
N ALA A 94 7.13 -13.73 18.77
CA ALA A 94 7.31 -14.00 20.21
C ALA A 94 7.97 -12.84 20.99
N THR A 95 8.82 -12.04 20.36
CA THR A 95 9.65 -11.04 21.05
C THR A 95 8.92 -9.70 21.17
N PRO A 96 8.81 -9.06 22.35
CA PRO A 96 8.23 -7.72 22.46
C PRO A 96 8.92 -6.71 21.54
N ILE A 97 8.19 -5.72 21.01
CA ILE A 97 8.73 -4.77 20.02
C ILE A 97 9.95 -4.02 20.57
N GLU A 98 9.91 -3.63 21.84
CA GLU A 98 11.04 -2.96 22.49
C GLU A 98 12.30 -3.82 22.58
N GLU A 99 12.16 -5.14 22.71
CA GLU A 99 13.30 -6.06 22.70
C GLU A 99 13.80 -6.34 21.28
N ILE A 100 12.89 -6.41 20.30
CA ILE A 100 13.26 -6.46 18.88
C ILE A 100 14.16 -5.28 18.53
N ARG A 101 13.82 -4.06 18.98
CA ARG A 101 14.59 -2.83 18.73
C ARG A 101 16.02 -2.85 19.27
N LYS A 102 16.27 -3.63 20.32
CA LYS A 102 17.60 -3.77 20.94
C LYS A 102 18.44 -4.85 20.28
N ASP A 103 17.85 -5.76 19.51
CA ASP A 103 18.53 -6.82 18.78
C ASP A 103 18.89 -6.36 17.35
N PRO A 104 20.19 -6.16 17.03
CA PRO A 104 20.60 -5.69 15.71
C PRO A 104 20.23 -6.66 14.57
N ALA A 105 20.20 -7.96 14.83
CA ALA A 105 19.84 -8.95 13.81
C ALA A 105 18.34 -8.91 13.50
N LEU A 106 17.50 -8.83 14.54
CA LEU A 106 16.06 -8.70 14.35
C LEU A 106 15.68 -7.34 13.76
N MET A 107 16.32 -6.25 14.19
CA MET A 107 16.11 -4.94 13.56
C MET A 107 16.59 -4.89 12.12
N GLY A 108 17.70 -5.55 11.78
CA GLY A 108 18.14 -5.65 10.38
C GLY A 108 17.07 -6.30 9.50
N TYR A 109 16.44 -7.38 9.99
CA TYR A 109 15.31 -7.99 9.32
C TYR A 109 14.08 -7.07 9.25
N VAL A 110 13.72 -6.41 10.35
CA VAL A 110 12.59 -5.46 10.39
C VAL A 110 12.78 -4.32 9.41
N GLN A 111 13.99 -3.76 9.30
CA GLN A 111 14.27 -2.67 8.37
C GLN A 111 14.14 -3.13 6.91
N ALA A 112 14.69 -4.30 6.57
CA ALA A 112 14.61 -4.84 5.22
C ALA A 112 13.18 -5.24 4.83
N ALA A 113 12.50 -6.03 5.67
CA ALA A 113 11.16 -6.53 5.40
C ALA A 113 10.09 -5.44 5.57
N GLY A 114 10.22 -4.59 6.59
CA GLY A 114 9.30 -3.52 6.92
C GLY A 114 9.30 -2.43 5.86
N ARG A 115 10.45 -2.06 5.31
CA ARG A 115 10.52 -1.10 4.19
C ARG A 115 9.73 -1.58 2.96
N VAL A 116 9.87 -2.85 2.60
CA VAL A 116 9.14 -3.44 1.46
C VAL A 116 7.65 -3.51 1.77
N ALA A 117 7.28 -4.08 2.92
CA ALA A 117 5.89 -4.18 3.33
C ALA A 117 5.20 -2.81 3.41
N PHE A 118 5.91 -1.79 3.91
CA PHE A 118 5.42 -0.42 4.01
C PHE A 118 5.22 0.21 2.63
N ALA A 119 6.18 0.01 1.71
CA ALA A 119 6.06 0.51 0.34
C ALA A 119 4.86 -0.10 -0.40
N ASP A 120 4.64 -1.41 -0.24
CA ASP A 120 3.58 -2.13 -0.94
C ASP A 120 2.18 -1.86 -0.38
N ASN A 121 2.08 -1.56 0.93
CA ASN A 121 0.78 -1.56 1.64
C ASN A 121 0.42 -0.21 2.27
N CYS A 122 1.39 0.61 2.68
CA CYS A 122 1.16 1.79 3.52
C CYS A 122 1.47 3.11 2.79
N ALA A 123 2.50 3.12 1.94
CA ALA A 123 3.04 4.33 1.31
C ALA A 123 2.04 5.01 0.35
N GLY A 124 1.05 4.28 -0.19
CA GLY A 124 0.00 4.86 -1.02
C GLY A 124 -0.86 5.89 -0.28
N CYS A 125 -0.98 5.78 1.04
CA CYS A 125 -1.73 6.71 1.89
C CYS A 125 -0.78 7.58 2.73
N HIS A 126 0.19 6.97 3.40
CA HIS A 126 1.10 7.66 4.34
C HIS A 126 2.36 8.22 3.68
N GLY A 127 2.45 8.21 2.35
CA GLY A 127 3.59 8.71 1.60
C GLY A 127 4.83 7.83 1.69
N ALA A 128 5.78 8.06 0.78
CA ALA A 128 7.07 7.39 0.82
C ALA A 128 7.81 7.75 2.12
N GLY A 129 8.29 6.74 2.85
CA GLY A 129 8.99 6.95 4.12
C GLY A 129 8.12 7.45 5.27
N GLY A 130 6.78 7.45 5.14
CA GLY A 130 5.89 7.92 6.21
C GLY A 130 5.73 9.45 6.26
N ALA A 131 5.97 10.16 5.17
CA ALA A 131 5.87 11.62 5.12
C ALA A 131 4.44 12.18 5.27
N GLY A 132 3.41 11.33 5.24
CA GLY A 132 2.00 11.74 5.31
C GLY A 132 1.50 12.43 4.04
N ALA A 133 0.26 12.89 4.11
CA ALA A 133 -0.40 13.73 3.12
C ALA A 133 -1.62 14.41 3.76
N VAL A 134 -2.28 15.35 3.07
CA VAL A 134 -3.53 15.93 3.59
C VAL A 134 -4.55 14.81 3.83
N GLY A 135 -5.00 14.69 5.07
CA GLY A 135 -5.91 13.64 5.54
C GLY A 135 -5.25 12.32 5.95
N PHE A 136 -3.93 12.19 5.79
CA PHE A 136 -3.15 11.00 6.17
C PHE A 136 -1.99 11.38 7.10
N PRO A 137 -1.92 10.83 8.33
CA PRO A 137 -0.89 11.21 9.27
C PRO A 137 0.51 10.96 8.74
N THR A 138 1.41 11.88 9.06
CA THR A 138 2.85 11.63 9.04
C THR A 138 3.16 10.54 10.06
N LEU A 139 3.98 9.58 9.69
CA LEU A 139 4.42 8.47 10.54
C LEU A 139 5.92 8.55 10.88
N ALA A 140 6.58 9.58 10.34
CA ALA A 140 8.00 9.86 10.51
C ALA A 140 8.25 11.03 11.50
N ASP A 141 7.21 11.55 12.14
CA ASP A 141 7.28 12.50 13.25
C ASP A 141 6.86 11.83 14.57
N ASP A 142 6.87 12.61 15.66
CA ASP A 142 6.58 12.16 17.02
C ASP A 142 5.16 12.53 17.50
N ASP A 143 4.27 12.94 16.59
CA ASP A 143 2.87 13.25 16.90
C ASP A 143 1.92 12.10 16.53
N TRP A 144 1.31 11.52 17.56
CA TRP A 144 0.50 10.31 17.41
C TRP A 144 -0.94 10.55 17.84
N ILE A 145 -1.88 10.43 16.90
CA ILE A 145 -3.30 10.62 17.21
C ILE A 145 -3.82 9.53 18.16
N TRP A 146 -3.40 8.28 17.98
CA TRP A 146 -3.89 7.10 18.73
C TRP A 146 -2.83 6.48 19.65
N GLY A 147 -1.82 7.26 20.04
CA GLY A 147 -0.69 6.81 20.87
C GLY A 147 0.50 6.31 20.05
N GLY A 148 1.71 6.65 20.51
CA GLY A 148 2.99 6.35 19.83
C GLY A 148 3.72 5.13 20.35
N LYS A 149 3.24 4.51 21.43
CA LYS A 149 3.87 3.32 22.00
C LYS A 149 3.80 2.16 20.99
N PRO A 150 4.75 1.22 21.04
CA PRO A 150 4.76 0.06 20.13
C PRO A 150 3.45 -0.71 20.09
N GLU A 151 2.81 -0.89 21.25
CA GLU A 151 1.54 -1.60 21.38
C GLU A 151 0.38 -0.79 20.78
N ASP A 152 0.44 0.54 20.85
CA ASP A 152 -0.57 1.43 20.28
C ASP A 152 -0.53 1.40 18.76
N ILE A 153 0.67 1.50 18.19
CA ILE A 153 0.93 1.37 16.76
C ILE A 153 0.53 -0.02 16.28
N LEU A 154 0.90 -1.08 17.03
CA LEU A 154 0.53 -2.45 16.69
C LEU A 154 -0.99 -2.63 16.66
N GLN A 155 -1.73 -2.15 17.66
CA GLN A 155 -3.19 -2.20 17.69
C GLN A 155 -3.79 -1.46 16.49
N THR A 156 -3.25 -0.27 16.16
CA THR A 156 -3.69 0.55 15.02
C THR A 156 -3.48 -0.18 13.70
N ILE A 157 -2.31 -0.77 13.46
CA ILE A 157 -2.06 -1.53 12.22
C ILE A 157 -2.90 -2.81 12.18
N THR A 158 -3.00 -3.52 13.30
CA THR A 158 -3.69 -4.82 13.37
C THR A 158 -5.17 -4.66 13.06
N TYR A 159 -5.86 -3.77 13.76
CA TYR A 159 -7.32 -3.67 13.74
C TYR A 159 -7.85 -2.39 13.07
N GLY A 160 -6.98 -1.44 12.75
CA GLY A 160 -7.32 -0.20 12.06
C GLY A 160 -8.21 0.74 12.87
N ILE A 161 -8.69 1.80 12.21
CA ILE A 161 -9.47 2.89 12.79
C ILE A 161 -10.76 3.07 11.99
N ARG A 162 -11.89 3.13 12.70
CA ARG A 162 -13.24 3.38 12.15
C ARG A 162 -13.56 2.48 10.95
N ASN A 163 -13.28 1.19 11.07
CA ASN A 163 -13.59 0.20 10.05
C ASN A 163 -14.51 -0.91 10.62
N ALA A 164 -14.80 -1.94 9.81
CA ALA A 164 -15.75 -2.99 10.18
C ALA A 164 -15.21 -4.02 11.19
N ASN A 165 -13.91 -4.00 11.52
CA ASN A 165 -13.31 -4.90 12.48
C ASN A 165 -13.80 -4.58 13.90
N GLU A 166 -14.18 -5.62 14.65
CA GLU A 166 -14.75 -5.48 16.00
C GLU A 166 -13.78 -4.84 17.01
N ASN A 167 -12.48 -4.99 16.80
CA ASN A 167 -11.42 -4.44 17.65
C ASN A 167 -10.88 -3.10 17.10
N SER A 168 -11.51 -2.56 16.06
CA SER A 168 -11.13 -1.27 15.48
C SER A 168 -11.34 -0.16 16.51
N ARG A 169 -10.40 0.80 16.54
CA ARG A 169 -10.58 2.01 17.35
C ARG A 169 -11.64 2.90 16.73
N ILE A 170 -12.60 3.36 17.53
CA ILE A 170 -13.73 4.17 17.08
C ILE A 170 -13.81 5.43 17.92
N SER A 171 -13.95 6.57 17.25
CA SER A 171 -14.27 7.86 17.86
C SER A 171 -14.77 8.78 16.76
N ASP A 172 -15.91 9.44 16.92
CA ASP A 172 -16.46 10.31 15.89
C ASP A 172 -16.64 11.72 16.46
N MET A 173 -16.03 12.70 15.81
CA MET A 173 -16.31 14.12 16.10
C MET A 173 -17.74 14.44 15.61
N PRO A 174 -18.60 15.08 16.43
CA PRO A 174 -19.91 15.53 15.97
C PRO A 174 -19.81 16.53 14.83
N ARG A 175 -20.82 16.54 13.94
CA ARG A 175 -20.89 17.52 12.84
C ARG A 175 -21.58 18.79 13.34
N PHE A 176 -20.90 19.52 14.23
CA PHE A 176 -21.52 20.56 15.06
C PHE A 176 -22.37 21.58 14.27
N GLY A 177 -21.93 21.97 13.08
CA GLY A 177 -22.72 22.88 12.24
C GLY A 177 -23.80 22.19 11.42
N ALA A 178 -23.50 21.05 10.79
CA ALA A 178 -24.43 20.35 9.92
C ALA A 178 -25.62 19.75 10.68
N ASP A 179 -25.40 19.33 11.93
CA ASP A 179 -26.42 18.76 12.80
C ASP A 179 -27.10 19.83 13.69
N GLY A 180 -26.72 21.11 13.52
CA GLY A 180 -27.35 22.25 14.21
C GLY A 180 -27.03 22.37 15.70
N LEU A 181 -25.94 21.76 16.16
CA LEU A 181 -25.50 21.82 17.56
C LEU A 181 -24.88 23.19 17.92
N LEU A 182 -24.21 23.83 16.96
CA LEU A 182 -23.62 25.16 17.11
C LEU A 182 -24.06 26.08 15.97
N THR A 183 -24.22 27.37 16.26
CA THR A 183 -24.46 28.39 15.22
C THR A 183 -23.19 28.70 14.42
N LYS A 184 -23.34 29.36 13.26
CA LYS A 184 -22.20 29.76 12.43
C LYS A 184 -21.23 30.70 13.17
N GLU A 185 -21.80 31.57 13.99
CA GLU A 185 -21.04 32.53 14.81
C GLU A 185 -20.24 31.78 15.88
N GLN A 186 -20.86 30.84 16.60
CA GLN A 186 -20.18 29.99 17.59
C GLN A 186 -19.06 29.18 16.95
N ILE A 187 -19.29 28.60 15.76
CA ILE A 187 -18.27 27.86 15.01
C ILE A 187 -17.09 28.76 14.63
N GLY A 188 -17.37 30.00 14.20
CA GLY A 188 -16.34 30.99 13.90
C GLY A 188 -15.50 31.31 15.13
N ASP A 189 -16.15 31.60 16.27
CA ASP A 189 -15.49 31.95 17.52
C ASP A 189 -14.61 30.80 18.03
N VAL A 190 -15.10 29.55 18.05
CA VAL A 190 -14.30 28.39 18.50
C VAL A 190 -13.17 28.05 17.52
N ALA A 191 -13.36 28.26 16.21
CA ALA A 191 -12.29 28.06 15.24
C ALA A 191 -11.13 29.03 15.48
N ASP A 192 -11.43 30.31 15.74
CA ASP A 192 -10.43 31.32 16.06
C ASP A 192 -9.74 31.03 17.40
N TYR A 193 -10.48 30.54 18.40
CA TYR A 193 -9.89 30.08 19.66
C TYR A 193 -8.94 28.90 19.46
N VAL A 194 -9.34 27.86 18.71
CA VAL A 194 -8.50 26.69 18.41
C VAL A 194 -7.21 27.10 17.70
N LEU A 195 -7.27 28.00 16.72
CA LEU A 195 -6.08 28.51 16.04
C LEU A 195 -5.16 29.31 16.97
N SER A 196 -5.72 29.95 18.00
CA SER A 196 -4.92 30.65 19.01
C SER A 196 -4.14 29.72 19.93
N LEU A 197 -4.62 28.48 20.13
CA LEU A 197 -3.90 27.47 20.92
C LEU A 197 -2.55 27.09 20.29
N SER A 198 -2.45 27.18 18.97
CA SER A 198 -1.21 26.96 18.20
C SER A 198 -0.44 28.26 17.89
N GLY A 199 -0.85 29.39 18.47
CA GLY A 199 -0.14 30.67 18.43
C GLY A 199 -0.66 31.70 17.42
N THR A 200 -1.81 31.45 16.77
CA THR A 200 -2.42 32.45 15.86
C THR A 200 -3.10 33.57 16.65
N ALA A 201 -2.75 34.82 16.36
CA ALA A 201 -3.40 35.96 17.02
C ALA A 201 -4.85 36.15 16.55
N ALA A 202 -5.76 36.42 17.49
CA ALA A 202 -7.14 36.81 17.21
C ALA A 202 -7.62 37.88 18.20
N ASP A 203 -8.80 38.45 17.94
CA ASP A 203 -9.42 39.45 18.81
C ASP A 203 -9.73 38.86 20.20
N PRO A 204 -9.31 39.48 21.31
CA PRO A 204 -9.54 38.97 22.67
C PRO A 204 -11.01 38.65 22.99
N ALA A 205 -11.96 39.45 22.49
CA ALA A 205 -13.38 39.22 22.73
C ALA A 205 -13.89 37.99 21.96
N VAL A 206 -13.32 37.69 20.79
CA VAL A 206 -13.60 36.46 20.03
C VAL A 206 -13.03 35.25 20.78
N LEU A 207 -11.81 35.36 21.30
CA LEU A 207 -11.16 34.29 22.06
C LEU A 207 -11.92 33.93 23.33
N GLU A 208 -12.46 34.91 24.07
CA GLU A 208 -13.26 34.66 25.27
C GLU A 208 -14.53 33.85 24.95
N ARG A 209 -15.27 34.24 23.91
CA ARG A 209 -16.46 33.50 23.46
C ARG A 209 -16.11 32.10 22.94
N GLY A 210 -15.05 32.01 22.12
CA GLY A 210 -14.58 30.73 21.58
C GLY A 210 -14.08 29.77 22.65
N ALA A 211 -13.41 30.27 23.69
CA ALA A 211 -12.97 29.49 24.85
C ALA A 211 -14.16 28.87 25.60
N THR A 212 -15.27 29.61 25.71
CA THR A 212 -16.50 29.11 26.34
C THR A 212 -17.08 27.94 25.54
N VAL A 213 -17.23 28.11 24.23
CA VAL A 213 -17.71 27.05 23.33
C VAL A 213 -16.79 25.83 23.36
N PHE A 214 -15.48 26.05 23.38
CA PHE A 214 -14.48 24.98 23.44
C PHE A 214 -14.58 24.17 24.75
N ALA A 215 -14.68 24.86 25.90
CA ALA A 215 -14.80 24.21 27.19
C ALA A 215 -16.08 23.35 27.28
N GLU A 216 -17.19 23.83 26.72
CA GLU A 216 -18.49 23.14 26.76
C GLU A 216 -18.57 21.95 25.80
N ASN A 217 -17.91 22.00 24.64
CA ASN A 217 -18.15 21.06 23.54
C ASN A 217 -16.93 20.26 23.06
N CYS A 218 -15.72 20.79 23.26
CA CYS A 218 -14.50 20.27 22.63
C CYS A 218 -13.53 19.67 23.64
N ALA A 219 -13.41 20.28 24.82
CA ALA A 219 -12.44 19.89 25.84
C ALA A 219 -12.62 18.45 26.34
N ALA A 220 -13.85 17.93 26.32
CA ALA A 220 -14.16 16.55 26.68
C ALA A 220 -13.50 15.49 25.78
N CYS A 221 -13.02 15.87 24.59
CA CYS A 221 -12.27 14.99 23.68
C CYS A 221 -10.84 15.50 23.42
N HIS A 222 -10.64 16.82 23.32
CA HIS A 222 -9.36 17.41 22.95
C HIS A 222 -8.55 17.95 24.14
N GLY A 223 -9.04 17.80 25.38
CA GLY A 223 -8.41 18.34 26.58
C GLY A 223 -8.68 19.83 26.76
N GLU A 224 -8.47 20.35 27.98
CA GLU A 224 -8.84 21.73 28.33
C GLU A 224 -8.01 22.78 27.56
N LYS A 225 -6.79 22.43 27.18
CA LYS A 225 -5.86 23.30 26.46
C LYS A 225 -5.62 22.82 25.03
N GLY A 226 -6.42 21.88 24.54
CA GLY A 226 -6.22 21.29 23.22
C GLY A 226 -5.00 20.37 23.15
N GLU A 227 -4.63 19.70 24.24
CA GLU A 227 -3.53 18.74 24.29
C GLU A 227 -3.79 17.43 23.51
N GLY A 228 -5.06 17.15 23.18
CA GLY A 228 -5.50 15.91 22.55
C GLY A 228 -5.69 14.76 23.54
N MET A 229 -6.34 13.68 23.10
CA MET A 229 -6.48 12.45 23.87
C MET A 229 -6.34 11.22 22.97
N HIS A 230 -5.32 10.40 23.27
CA HIS A 230 -4.98 9.22 22.47
C HIS A 230 -6.07 8.15 22.50
N GLU A 231 -6.73 7.99 23.65
CA GLU A 231 -7.82 7.03 23.86
C GLU A 231 -9.02 7.32 22.96
N MET A 232 -9.24 8.59 22.64
CA MET A 232 -10.30 9.07 21.76
C MET A 232 -9.82 9.30 20.33
N GLY A 233 -8.52 9.15 20.03
CA GLY A 233 -7.98 9.52 18.74
C GLY A 233 -8.23 10.98 18.39
N ALA A 234 -8.29 11.83 19.41
CA ALA A 234 -8.52 13.26 19.26
C ALA A 234 -7.15 13.93 19.14
N PRO A 235 -6.82 14.52 17.98
CA PRO A 235 -5.51 15.14 17.76
C PRO A 235 -5.30 16.31 18.72
N ARG A 236 -4.02 16.58 18.99
CA ARG A 236 -3.61 17.82 19.64
C ARG A 236 -3.99 19.01 18.74
N LEU A 237 -4.51 20.06 19.34
CA LEU A 237 -4.93 21.30 18.68
C LEU A 237 -4.02 22.49 19.04
N SER A 238 -3.13 22.28 20.01
CA SER A 238 -2.20 23.27 20.57
C SER A 238 -0.82 23.24 19.92
N ASP A 239 -0.63 22.48 18.84
CA ASP A 239 0.62 22.43 18.09
C ASP A 239 0.45 22.89 16.62
N GLY A 240 1.55 22.87 15.87
CA GLY A 240 1.56 23.23 14.47
C GLY A 240 1.27 22.08 13.51
N ILE A 241 0.92 20.88 14.00
CA ILE A 241 0.81 19.66 13.20
C ILE A 241 -0.66 19.43 12.85
N TRP A 242 -1.00 19.71 11.59
CA TRP A 242 -2.39 19.63 11.12
C TRP A 242 -2.57 18.54 10.08
N LEU A 243 -3.49 17.61 10.34
CA LEU A 243 -3.83 16.54 9.40
C LEU A 243 -4.55 17.05 8.14
N TYR A 244 -5.48 17.98 8.30
CA TYR A 244 -6.33 18.49 7.20
C TYR A 244 -5.98 19.92 6.75
N GLY A 245 -5.18 20.64 7.53
CA GLY A 245 -4.82 22.05 7.31
C GLY A 245 -5.18 22.95 8.49
N GLY A 246 -4.24 23.82 8.88
CA GLY A 246 -4.37 24.73 10.03
C GLY A 246 -4.83 26.15 9.67
N ASP A 247 -5.47 26.33 8.52
CA ASP A 247 -6.09 27.61 8.16
C ASP A 247 -7.54 27.70 8.66
N ARG A 248 -8.00 28.93 8.91
CA ARG A 248 -9.34 29.19 9.47
C ARG A 248 -10.48 28.56 8.68
N LYS A 249 -10.40 28.55 7.34
CA LYS A 249 -11.46 27.98 6.52
C LYS A 249 -11.54 26.46 6.74
N THR A 250 -10.40 25.78 6.77
CA THR A 250 -10.32 24.34 7.00
C THR A 250 -10.76 23.93 8.40
N VAL A 251 -10.41 24.71 9.42
CA VAL A 251 -10.87 24.48 10.81
C VAL A 251 -12.39 24.65 10.91
N VAL A 252 -12.95 25.75 10.38
CA VAL A 252 -14.40 25.96 10.34
C VAL A 252 -15.12 24.82 9.61
N GLU A 253 -14.58 24.37 8.47
CA GLU A 253 -15.15 23.25 7.71
C GLU A 253 -15.14 21.96 8.54
N THR A 254 -14.04 21.66 9.23
CA THR A 254 -13.88 20.49 10.10
C THR A 254 -14.89 20.51 11.25
N ILE A 255 -15.07 21.65 11.92
CA ILE A 255 -16.04 21.78 13.01
C ILE A 255 -17.47 21.68 12.48
N THR A 256 -17.74 22.23 11.28
CA THR A 256 -19.07 22.22 10.67
C THR A 256 -19.51 20.82 10.27
N TYR A 257 -18.62 20.06 9.61
CA TYR A 257 -18.98 18.81 8.93
C TYR A 257 -18.37 17.55 9.54
N ALA A 258 -17.51 17.69 10.55
CA ALA A 258 -16.61 16.66 11.06
C ALA A 258 -15.65 16.09 10.01
N ARG A 259 -14.73 15.24 10.47
CA ARG A 259 -13.85 14.44 9.63
C ARG A 259 -13.91 12.99 10.11
N LYS A 260 -13.96 12.05 9.16
CA LYS A 260 -14.06 10.60 9.44
C LYS A 260 -12.95 9.83 8.74
N GLY A 261 -11.70 10.21 9.02
CA GLY A 261 -10.53 9.48 8.53
C GLY A 261 -10.55 8.04 9.02
N SER A 262 -10.28 7.09 8.12
CA SER A 262 -10.27 5.66 8.43
C SER A 262 -8.93 5.04 8.06
N MET A 263 -8.50 4.08 8.87
CA MET A 263 -7.37 3.22 8.57
C MET A 263 -7.89 1.78 8.47
N PRO A 264 -7.59 1.05 7.38
CA PRO A 264 -8.01 -0.34 7.25
C PRO A 264 -7.30 -1.24 8.26
N ALA A 265 -7.97 -2.32 8.68
CA ALA A 265 -7.37 -3.38 9.47
C ALA A 265 -6.46 -4.25 8.59
N TRP A 266 -5.23 -4.51 9.04
CA TRP A 266 -4.28 -5.32 8.26
C TRP A 266 -4.23 -6.78 8.68
N ILE A 267 -4.81 -7.16 9.83
CA ILE A 267 -4.82 -8.55 10.32
C ILE A 267 -5.52 -9.53 9.36
N GLU A 268 -6.46 -9.05 8.55
CA GLU A 268 -7.20 -9.86 7.59
C GLU A 268 -6.41 -10.15 6.30
N ARG A 269 -5.33 -9.39 6.08
CA ARG A 269 -4.60 -9.36 4.80
C ARG A 269 -3.13 -9.74 4.94
N LEU A 270 -2.53 -9.47 6.10
CA LEU A 270 -1.13 -9.71 6.41
C LEU A 270 -1.01 -10.67 7.59
N ASP A 271 0.01 -11.52 7.56
CA ASP A 271 0.28 -12.43 8.67
C ASP A 271 0.79 -11.68 9.91
N PRO A 272 0.66 -12.26 11.12
CA PRO A 272 1.04 -11.60 12.37
C PRO A 272 2.50 -11.12 12.43
N ALA A 273 3.43 -11.85 11.80
CA ALA A 273 4.83 -11.44 11.77
C ALA A 273 5.01 -10.19 10.91
N THR A 274 4.35 -10.12 9.74
CA THR A 274 4.38 -8.94 8.87
C THR A 274 3.73 -7.72 9.53
N VAL A 275 2.59 -7.89 10.20
CA VAL A 275 1.93 -6.82 10.97
C VAL A 275 2.86 -6.28 12.06
N LYS A 276 3.53 -7.16 12.80
CA LYS A 276 4.46 -6.76 13.86
C LYS A 276 5.76 -6.14 13.33
N VAL A 277 6.26 -6.61 12.18
CA VAL A 277 7.35 -5.97 11.44
C VAL A 277 6.95 -4.54 11.07
N LEU A 278 5.76 -4.33 10.51
CA LEU A 278 5.26 -3.00 10.14
C LEU A 278 5.15 -2.08 11.37
N ALA A 279 4.59 -2.58 12.48
CA ALA A 279 4.50 -1.79 13.72
C ALA A 279 5.88 -1.38 14.24
N THR A 280 6.83 -2.31 14.27
CA THR A 280 8.21 -2.04 14.70
C THR A 280 8.92 -1.06 13.75
N TYR A 281 8.70 -1.22 12.44
CA TYR A 281 9.28 -0.36 11.42
C TYR A 281 8.73 1.06 11.50
N VAL A 282 7.41 1.22 11.62
CA VAL A 282 6.74 2.52 11.76
C VAL A 282 7.19 3.22 13.05
N HIS A 283 7.26 2.51 14.17
CA HIS A 283 7.80 3.07 15.41
C HIS A 283 9.25 3.53 15.26
N ALA A 284 10.05 2.87 14.43
CA ALA A 284 11.42 3.25 14.13
C ALA A 284 11.55 4.46 13.17
N LEU A 285 10.47 4.84 12.45
CA LEU A 285 10.46 6.01 11.56
C LEU A 285 10.27 7.30 12.35
N GLY A 286 9.17 7.40 13.10
CA GLY A 286 8.82 8.60 13.86
C GLY A 286 9.56 8.73 15.17
N GLY A 287 9.88 7.59 15.82
CA GLY A 287 10.30 7.61 17.22
C GLY A 287 9.24 8.26 18.12
N GLY A 288 9.55 8.38 19.40
CA GLY A 288 8.73 9.18 20.30
C GLY A 288 7.48 8.47 20.82
N GLN A 289 7.67 7.52 21.74
CA GLN A 289 7.14 7.50 23.12
C GLN A 289 7.49 6.18 23.82
#